data_AF-A0A9N9DA27-F1
#
_entry.id   AF-A0A9N9DA27-F1
#
_cell.length_a   1.000
_cell.length_b   1.000
_cell.length_c   1.000
_cell.angle_alpha   90.00
_cell.angle_beta   90.00
_cell.angle_gamma   90.00
#
_symmetry.space_group_name_H-M   'P 1'
#
loop_
_entity.id
_entity.type
_entity.pdbx_description
1 polymer ?
#
loop_
_entity_poly.entity_id
_entity_poly.type
_entity_poly.pdbx_seq_one_letter_code
_entity_poly.pdbx_strand_id
1 'polypeptide(L)'
;MSNMKISSSKLKRQCNINWMISYNNPTPLEFFRFITPTHKSRAIEKYGKCLDEAIDFCEDSDKQSKLRNLKETINCNSDWELWLIEKKSRSIRDEIHETNMEVHQELNTLVRNGGRQKIIVYDILDCDISATQAELDILEIYRSKFNNYPAMDLRLHSELSLSLDQELQDKILHEVFDEIDKDYITDEIHNFLTDFFNADHGKQGWHESVRRIVINEKDSELLQDTKELLKGTLGRFIKAFSLDALNPLRDVTMLERPQPIYTSISLQGKAKVIADGVGYLNDVSNYQIVCMEGARPGARNDKNVNDDKKNIKSMIQLFNYIIVTETSERRQVYTGLRVYGATACKTELSLTMLDFRGTYRLFEVDRFSLPKDWVDMSNFVFMYEALIKWA
;
A
#
# COMPACT_ATOMS: atom_id res chain seq x y z
N MET A 1 -63.85 8.38 -54.60
CA MET A 1 -62.84 7.29 -54.55
C MET A 1 -62.16 7.32 -53.19
N SER A 2 -62.57 6.44 -52.28
CA SER A 2 -62.01 6.36 -50.93
C SER A 2 -60.70 5.55 -50.95
N ASN A 3 -59.59 6.19 -50.59
CA ASN A 3 -58.33 5.50 -50.34
C ASN A 3 -58.43 4.73 -49.02
N MET A 4 -58.73 3.45 -49.11
CA MET A 4 -58.85 2.54 -47.98
C MET A 4 -57.44 2.24 -47.45
N LYS A 5 -57.03 2.87 -46.33
CA LYS A 5 -55.78 2.56 -45.63
C LYS A 5 -55.79 1.08 -45.20
N ILE A 6 -55.00 0.25 -45.88
CA ILE A 6 -54.78 -1.15 -45.49
C ILE A 6 -54.13 -1.15 -44.10
N SER A 7 -54.72 -1.84 -43.13
CA SER A 7 -54.18 -1.91 -41.77
C SER A 7 -52.83 -2.62 -41.74
N SER A 8 -51.91 -2.16 -40.89
CA SER A 8 -50.58 -2.78 -40.67
C SER A 8 -50.67 -4.29 -40.37
N SER A 9 -51.75 -4.73 -39.70
CA SER A 9 -52.05 -6.14 -39.44
C SER A 9 -52.35 -6.96 -40.71
N LYS A 10 -53.07 -6.38 -41.68
CA LYS A 10 -53.37 -7.04 -42.97
C LYS A 10 -52.11 -7.15 -43.83
N LEU A 11 -51.27 -6.11 -43.85
CA LEU A 11 -49.97 -6.14 -44.52
C LEU A 11 -49.05 -7.22 -43.95
N LYS A 12 -48.91 -7.29 -42.62
CA LYS A 12 -48.11 -8.36 -41.95
C LYS A 12 -48.65 -9.76 -42.23
N ARG A 13 -49.98 -9.93 -42.34
CA ARG A 13 -50.59 -11.22 -42.70
C ARG A 13 -50.22 -11.60 -44.13
N GLN A 14 -50.37 -10.68 -45.09
CA GLN A 14 -50.02 -10.92 -46.49
C GLN A 14 -48.52 -11.25 -46.66
N CYS A 15 -47.63 -10.57 -45.94
CA CYS A 15 -46.20 -10.87 -45.96
C CYS A 15 -45.90 -12.29 -45.49
N ASN A 16 -46.58 -12.80 -44.45
CA ASN A 16 -46.38 -14.17 -43.97
C ASN A 16 -46.86 -15.22 -44.99
N ILE A 17 -47.99 -14.96 -45.65
CA ILE A 17 -48.53 -15.84 -46.70
C ILE A 17 -47.58 -15.86 -47.90
N ASN A 18 -47.15 -14.69 -48.38
CA ASN A 18 -46.20 -14.59 -49.49
C ASN A 18 -44.87 -15.28 -49.15
N TRP A 19 -44.39 -15.14 -47.92
CA TRP A 19 -43.21 -15.87 -47.45
C TRP A 19 -43.45 -17.39 -47.51
N MET A 20 -44.59 -17.88 -47.00
CA MET A 20 -44.95 -19.31 -47.01
C MET A 20 -44.98 -19.90 -48.44
N ILE A 21 -45.48 -19.16 -49.42
CA ILE A 21 -45.57 -19.59 -50.83
C ILE A 21 -44.21 -19.53 -51.53
N SER A 22 -43.40 -18.51 -51.23
CA SER A 22 -42.12 -18.26 -51.90
C SER A 22 -40.96 -19.09 -51.33
N TYR A 23 -41.05 -19.53 -50.07
CA TYR A 23 -39.97 -20.22 -49.38
C TYR A 23 -39.95 -21.72 -49.72
N ASN A 24 -38.75 -22.25 -50.01
CA ASN A 24 -38.61 -23.61 -50.57
C ASN A 24 -39.01 -24.72 -49.60
N ASN A 25 -38.88 -24.51 -48.29
CA ASN A 25 -39.25 -25.49 -47.25
C ASN A 25 -39.79 -24.76 -46.01
N PRO A 26 -41.06 -24.35 -46.01
CA PRO A 26 -41.59 -23.44 -45.01
C PRO A 26 -42.02 -24.19 -43.74
N THR A 27 -41.09 -24.88 -43.08
CA THR A 27 -41.37 -25.59 -41.83
C THR A 27 -41.75 -24.61 -40.70
N PRO A 28 -42.40 -25.09 -39.62
CA PRO A 28 -42.69 -24.26 -38.46
C PRO A 28 -41.44 -23.61 -37.87
N LEU A 29 -40.30 -24.33 -37.83
CA LEU A 29 -39.02 -23.79 -37.35
C LEU A 29 -38.58 -22.57 -38.18
N GLU A 30 -38.57 -22.68 -39.50
CA GLU A 30 -38.19 -21.59 -40.40
C GLU A 30 -39.15 -20.41 -40.29
N PHE A 31 -40.45 -20.69 -40.13
CA PHE A 31 -41.44 -19.66 -39.91
C PHE A 31 -41.25 -18.94 -38.57
N PHE A 32 -40.92 -19.65 -37.49
CA PHE A 32 -40.63 -19.04 -36.19
C PHE A 32 -39.36 -18.18 -36.23
N ARG A 33 -38.35 -18.58 -37.00
CA ARG A 33 -37.18 -17.72 -37.28
C ARG A 33 -37.58 -16.44 -38.00
N PHE A 34 -38.51 -16.53 -38.97
CA PHE A 34 -38.99 -15.38 -39.73
C PHE A 34 -39.83 -14.40 -38.89
N ILE A 35 -40.77 -14.89 -38.08
CA ILE A 35 -41.70 -14.01 -37.34
C ILE A 35 -41.27 -13.67 -35.92
N THR A 36 -40.21 -14.30 -35.40
CA THR A 36 -39.68 -14.14 -34.02
C THR A 36 -40.78 -14.07 -32.95
N PRO A 37 -41.57 -15.13 -32.76
CA PRO A 37 -42.75 -15.11 -31.89
C PRO A 37 -42.40 -15.02 -30.39
N THR A 38 -43.36 -14.65 -29.54
CA THR A 38 -43.18 -14.62 -28.07
C THR A 38 -43.88 -15.78 -27.36
N HIS A 39 -45.01 -16.26 -27.91
CA HIS A 39 -45.87 -17.25 -27.24
C HIS A 39 -46.15 -18.44 -28.14
N LYS A 40 -45.94 -19.65 -27.61
CA LYS A 40 -46.10 -20.94 -28.30
C LYS A 40 -47.45 -21.08 -29.00
N SER A 41 -48.54 -20.99 -28.24
CA SER A 41 -49.88 -21.23 -28.76
C SER A 41 -50.24 -20.28 -29.90
N ARG A 42 -49.89 -19.00 -29.78
CA ARG A 42 -50.13 -17.99 -30.82
C ARG A 42 -49.27 -18.21 -32.06
N ALA A 43 -48.02 -18.67 -31.90
CA ALA A 43 -47.12 -18.95 -33.01
C ALA A 43 -47.60 -20.14 -33.84
N ILE A 44 -48.00 -21.22 -33.17
CA ILE A 44 -48.53 -22.43 -33.80
C ILE A 44 -49.86 -22.12 -34.52
N GLU A 45 -50.77 -21.42 -33.84
CA GLU A 45 -52.04 -20.98 -34.45
C GLU A 45 -51.81 -20.11 -35.69
N LYS A 46 -50.87 -19.16 -35.60
CA LYS A 46 -50.55 -18.25 -36.70
C LYS A 46 -49.90 -19.00 -37.87
N TYR A 47 -49.01 -19.95 -37.60
CA TYR A 47 -48.44 -20.81 -38.64
C TYR A 47 -49.53 -21.59 -39.36
N GLY A 48 -50.41 -22.27 -38.62
CA GLY A 48 -51.50 -23.07 -39.18
C GLY A 48 -52.40 -22.24 -40.09
N LYS A 49 -52.84 -21.06 -39.63
CA LYS A 49 -53.66 -20.14 -40.42
C LYS A 49 -52.94 -19.65 -41.69
N CYS A 50 -51.65 -19.31 -41.59
CA CYS A 50 -50.88 -18.87 -42.75
C CYS A 50 -50.64 -20.00 -43.76
N LEU A 51 -50.48 -21.24 -43.29
CA LEU A 51 -50.31 -22.42 -44.15
C LEU A 51 -51.62 -22.73 -44.89
N ASP A 52 -52.76 -22.69 -44.20
CA ASP A 52 -54.07 -22.90 -44.81
C ASP A 52 -54.34 -21.86 -45.90
N GLU A 53 -54.12 -20.58 -45.58
CA GLU A 53 -54.25 -19.50 -46.55
C GLU A 53 -53.27 -19.63 -47.72
N ALA A 54 -52.02 -20.03 -47.47
CA ALA A 54 -51.04 -20.24 -48.52
C ALA A 54 -51.43 -21.39 -49.46
N ILE A 55 -52.01 -22.47 -48.94
CA ILE A 55 -52.54 -23.56 -49.77
C ILE A 55 -53.67 -23.07 -50.67
N ASP A 56 -54.56 -22.23 -50.15
CA ASP A 56 -55.70 -21.70 -50.90
C ASP A 56 -55.28 -20.67 -51.97
N PHE A 57 -54.23 -19.88 -51.71
CA PHE A 57 -53.74 -18.82 -52.61
C PHE A 57 -52.59 -19.25 -53.54
N CYS A 58 -52.08 -20.48 -53.43
CA CYS A 58 -50.98 -20.95 -54.28
C CYS A 58 -51.49 -21.41 -55.66
N GLU A 59 -51.08 -20.71 -56.72
CA GLU A 59 -51.44 -21.05 -58.11
C GLU A 59 -50.58 -22.18 -58.71
N ASP A 60 -49.42 -22.48 -58.10
CA ASP A 60 -48.49 -23.52 -58.54
C ASP A 60 -48.89 -24.89 -57.95
N SER A 61 -49.40 -25.79 -58.79
CA SER A 61 -49.93 -27.10 -58.39
C SER A 61 -48.89 -27.98 -57.67
N ASP A 62 -47.61 -27.89 -58.05
CA ASP A 62 -46.55 -28.70 -57.46
C ASP A 62 -46.19 -28.18 -56.06
N LYS A 63 -46.13 -26.86 -55.89
CA LYS A 63 -45.93 -26.23 -54.58
C LYS A 63 -47.13 -26.41 -53.67
N GLN A 64 -48.34 -26.28 -54.19
CA GLN A 64 -49.56 -26.50 -53.44
C GLN A 64 -49.61 -27.93 -52.87
N SER A 65 -49.24 -28.93 -53.67
CA SER A 65 -49.15 -30.33 -53.23
C SER A 65 -48.11 -30.52 -52.12
N LYS A 66 -46.94 -29.87 -52.23
CA LYS A 66 -45.91 -29.90 -51.18
C LYS A 66 -46.38 -29.26 -49.88
N LEU A 67 -47.12 -28.14 -49.93
CA LEU A 67 -47.68 -27.49 -48.74
C LEU A 67 -48.76 -28.37 -48.06
N ARG A 68 -49.57 -29.09 -48.84
CA ARG A 68 -50.55 -30.05 -48.30
C ARG A 68 -49.85 -31.22 -47.58
N ASN A 69 -48.83 -31.81 -48.20
CA ASN A 69 -48.04 -32.87 -47.57
C ASN A 69 -47.36 -32.39 -46.28
N LEU A 70 -46.80 -31.18 -46.30
CA LEU A 70 -46.19 -30.56 -45.12
C LEU A 70 -47.18 -30.41 -43.97
N LYS A 71 -48.45 -30.08 -44.26
CA LYS A 71 -49.52 -29.95 -43.25
C LYS A 71 -49.79 -31.27 -42.53
N GLU A 72 -49.72 -32.40 -43.24
CA GLU A 72 -49.97 -33.72 -42.69
C GLU A 72 -48.81 -34.24 -41.83
N THR A 73 -47.57 -33.90 -42.20
CA THR A 73 -46.35 -34.43 -41.55
C THR A 73 -45.81 -33.53 -40.43
N ILE A 74 -46.56 -32.50 -40.03
CA ILE A 74 -46.00 -31.42 -39.22
C ILE A 74 -45.94 -31.72 -37.73
N ASN A 75 -44.84 -31.34 -37.08
CA ASN A 75 -44.71 -31.38 -35.64
C ASN A 75 -44.29 -30.01 -35.08
N CYS A 76 -45.25 -29.09 -35.01
CA CYS A 76 -45.05 -27.73 -34.51
C CYS A 76 -44.51 -27.68 -33.07
N ASN A 77 -44.73 -28.73 -32.26
CA ASN A 77 -44.23 -28.78 -30.89
C ASN A 77 -42.72 -29.02 -30.85
N SER A 78 -42.21 -29.98 -31.64
CA SER A 78 -40.77 -30.25 -31.73
C SER A 78 -40.01 -29.06 -32.30
N ASP A 79 -40.54 -28.44 -33.35
CA ASP A 79 -39.93 -27.26 -33.98
C ASP A 79 -39.94 -26.03 -33.07
N TRP A 80 -40.95 -25.91 -32.20
CA TRP A 80 -40.97 -24.85 -31.19
C TRP A 80 -39.87 -25.03 -30.14
N GLU A 81 -39.64 -26.25 -29.65
CA GLU A 81 -38.56 -26.52 -28.70
C GLU A 81 -37.18 -26.26 -29.33
N LEU A 82 -36.98 -26.67 -30.59
CA LEU A 82 -35.76 -26.36 -31.36
C LEU A 82 -35.56 -24.84 -31.51
N TRP A 83 -36.61 -24.10 -31.85
CA TRP A 83 -36.55 -22.65 -31.97
C TRP A 83 -36.24 -21.97 -30.64
N LEU A 84 -36.76 -22.46 -29.51
CA LEU A 84 -36.42 -21.95 -28.17
C LEU A 84 -34.94 -22.12 -27.85
N ILE A 85 -34.35 -23.27 -28.19
CA ILE A 85 -32.92 -23.53 -28.03
C ILE A 85 -32.11 -22.54 -28.88
N GLU A 86 -32.47 -22.34 -30.14
CA GLU A 86 -31.79 -21.38 -31.02
C GLU A 86 -31.90 -19.95 -30.52
N LYS A 87 -33.08 -19.55 -30.03
CA LYS A 87 -33.31 -18.22 -29.47
C LYS A 87 -32.45 -17.98 -28.23
N LYS A 88 -32.40 -18.94 -27.30
CA LYS A 88 -31.52 -18.86 -26.12
C LYS A 88 -30.05 -18.80 -26.52
N SER A 89 -29.63 -19.64 -27.48
CA SER A 89 -28.26 -19.64 -27.99
C SER A 89 -27.87 -18.30 -28.64
N ARG A 90 -28.79 -17.64 -29.35
CA ARG A 90 -28.57 -16.28 -29.87
C ARG A 90 -28.39 -15.27 -28.74
N SER A 91 -29.30 -15.25 -27.75
CA SER A 91 -29.17 -14.37 -26.57
C SER A 91 -27.82 -14.51 -25.89
N ILE A 92 -27.40 -15.75 -25.60
CA ILE A 92 -26.10 -16.03 -24.96
C ILE A 92 -24.94 -15.55 -25.84
N ARG A 93 -24.99 -15.75 -27.15
CA ARG A 93 -23.94 -15.25 -28.06
C ARG A 93 -23.87 -13.73 -28.09
N ASP A 94 -25.03 -13.06 -28.07
CA ASP A 94 -25.10 -11.60 -28.05
C ASP A 94 -24.52 -11.06 -26.73
N GLU A 95 -24.87 -11.66 -25.59
CA GLU A 95 -24.30 -11.34 -24.27
C GLU A 95 -22.78 -11.56 -24.21
N ILE A 96 -22.28 -12.69 -24.74
CA ILE A 96 -20.84 -12.96 -24.84
C ILE A 96 -20.16 -11.92 -25.74
N HIS A 97 -20.78 -11.55 -26.86
CA HIS A 97 -20.23 -10.56 -27.76
C HIS A 97 -20.15 -9.18 -27.11
N GLU A 98 -21.19 -8.76 -26.40
CA GLU A 98 -21.24 -7.52 -25.63
C GLU A 98 -20.17 -7.50 -24.53
N THR A 99 -20.09 -8.57 -23.73
CA THR A 99 -19.04 -8.73 -22.71
C THR A 99 -17.64 -8.65 -23.32
N ASN A 100 -17.41 -9.34 -24.44
CA ASN A 100 -16.12 -9.30 -25.13
C ASN A 100 -15.81 -7.89 -25.67
N MET A 101 -16.81 -7.17 -26.18
CA MET A 101 -16.63 -5.78 -26.61
C MET A 101 -16.25 -4.88 -25.43
N GLU A 102 -16.90 -5.02 -24.28
CA GLU A 102 -16.58 -4.26 -23.05
C GLU A 102 -15.16 -4.56 -22.59
N VAL A 103 -14.80 -5.84 -22.47
CA VAL A 103 -13.44 -6.28 -22.11
C VAL A 103 -12.42 -5.73 -23.09
N HIS A 104 -12.68 -5.78 -24.40
CA HIS A 104 -11.77 -5.22 -25.40
C HIS A 104 -11.68 -3.70 -25.32
N GLN A 105 -12.77 -2.98 -25.01
CA GLN A 105 -12.75 -1.53 -24.81
C GLN A 105 -11.93 -1.16 -23.57
N GLU A 106 -12.08 -1.90 -22.47
CA GLU A 106 -11.31 -1.71 -21.24
C GLU A 106 -9.82 -2.01 -21.46
N LEU A 107 -9.49 -3.14 -22.08
CA LEU A 107 -8.11 -3.49 -22.46
C LEU A 107 -7.49 -2.44 -23.39
N ASN A 108 -8.22 -1.97 -24.39
CA ASN A 108 -7.71 -0.94 -25.29
C ASN A 108 -7.56 0.41 -24.58
N THR A 109 -8.39 0.72 -23.59
CA THR A 109 -8.24 1.91 -22.75
C THR A 109 -7.01 1.80 -21.86
N LEU A 110 -6.78 0.63 -21.24
CA LEU A 110 -5.57 0.32 -20.47
C LEU A 110 -4.31 0.39 -21.33
N VAL A 111 -4.34 -0.18 -22.54
CA VAL A 111 -3.22 -0.16 -23.49
C VAL A 111 -2.95 1.26 -24.03
N ARG A 112 -3.99 2.05 -24.33
CA ARG A 112 -3.84 3.46 -24.72
C ARG A 112 -3.30 4.33 -23.59
N ASN A 113 -3.67 4.04 -22.35
CA ASN A 113 -3.11 4.69 -21.16
C ASN A 113 -1.72 4.14 -20.81
N GLY A 114 -1.37 2.95 -21.29
CA GLY A 114 -0.09 2.24 -21.10
C GLY A 114 1.12 2.86 -21.77
N GLY A 115 1.00 4.06 -22.39
CA GLY A 115 2.15 4.88 -22.77
C GLY A 115 2.87 5.53 -21.58
N ARG A 116 2.25 5.53 -20.39
CA ARG A 116 2.92 5.79 -19.12
C ARG A 116 2.75 4.55 -18.26
N GLN A 117 3.85 3.87 -17.95
CA GLN A 117 3.88 2.81 -16.97
C GLN A 117 3.45 3.43 -15.64
N LYS A 118 2.17 3.29 -15.25
CA LYS A 118 1.67 3.85 -14.00
C LYS A 118 2.45 3.18 -12.88
N ILE A 119 3.26 3.95 -12.18
CA ILE A 119 3.98 3.45 -11.02
C ILE A 119 2.93 3.10 -9.97
N ILE A 120 2.94 1.85 -9.54
CA ILE A 120 2.09 1.33 -8.46
C ILE A 120 3.02 1.10 -7.27
N VAL A 121 2.54 1.48 -6.09
CA VAL A 121 3.19 1.23 -4.80
C VAL A 121 2.50 0.04 -4.17
N TYR A 122 3.30 -0.88 -3.64
CA TYR A 122 2.84 -2.12 -3.03
C TYR A 122 3.19 -2.12 -1.54
N ASP A 123 2.36 -2.72 -0.71
CA ASP A 123 2.77 -3.04 0.67
C ASP A 123 3.64 -4.30 0.73
N ILE A 124 4.00 -4.69 1.94
CA ILE A 124 4.77 -5.91 2.24
C ILE A 124 4.09 -7.22 1.82
N LEU A 125 2.78 -7.20 1.55
CA LEU A 125 1.99 -8.35 1.10
C LEU A 125 1.73 -8.31 -0.41
N ASP A 126 2.45 -7.45 -1.15
CA ASP A 126 2.29 -7.22 -2.59
C ASP A 126 0.89 -6.74 -2.97
N CYS A 127 0.20 -6.07 -2.03
CA CYS A 127 -1.10 -5.45 -2.29
C CYS A 127 -0.91 -4.01 -2.76
N ASP A 128 -1.65 -3.60 -3.79
CA ASP A 128 -1.70 -2.21 -4.25
C ASP A 128 -2.14 -1.30 -3.10
N ILE A 129 -1.34 -0.29 -2.78
CA ILE A 129 -1.67 0.71 -1.76
C ILE A 129 -1.79 2.11 -2.34
N SER A 130 -2.59 2.95 -1.68
CA SER A 130 -2.68 4.37 -2.01
C SER A 130 -1.33 5.04 -1.79
N ALA A 131 -0.84 5.76 -2.80
CA ALA A 131 0.39 6.53 -2.72
C ALA A 131 0.15 7.97 -3.19
N THR A 132 0.87 8.91 -2.56
CA THR A 132 0.84 10.32 -2.95
C THR A 132 1.60 10.52 -4.25
N GLN A 133 1.39 11.66 -4.91
CA GLN A 133 2.15 11.98 -6.12
C GLN A 133 3.66 12.12 -5.79
N ALA A 134 4.00 12.66 -4.62
CA ALA A 134 5.38 12.77 -4.17
C ALA A 134 6.04 11.39 -4.01
N GLU A 135 5.35 10.42 -3.42
CA GLU A 135 5.83 9.04 -3.32
C GLU A 135 6.09 8.41 -4.69
N LEU A 136 5.18 8.62 -5.64
CA LEU A 136 5.30 8.09 -7.01
C LEU A 136 6.51 8.71 -7.74
N ASP A 137 6.68 10.03 -7.65
CA ASP A 137 7.74 10.77 -8.31
C ASP A 137 9.13 10.34 -7.76
N ILE A 138 9.27 10.23 -6.44
CA ILE A 138 10.51 9.75 -5.82
C ILE A 138 10.80 8.29 -6.20
N LEU A 139 9.77 7.44 -6.22
CA LEU A 139 9.93 6.04 -6.62
C LEU A 139 10.37 5.91 -8.09
N GLU A 140 9.90 6.79 -8.98
CA GLU A 140 10.37 6.88 -10.36
C GLU A 140 11.86 7.24 -10.44
N ILE A 141 12.26 8.29 -9.71
CA ILE A 141 13.65 8.75 -9.67
C ILE A 141 14.56 7.65 -9.11
N TYR A 142 14.13 7.01 -8.02
CA TYR A 142 14.88 5.92 -7.41
C TYR A 142 15.04 4.73 -8.36
N ARG A 143 13.97 4.26 -8.99
CA ARG A 143 14.02 3.13 -9.92
C ARG A 143 14.85 3.42 -11.17
N SER A 144 14.87 4.68 -11.63
CA SER A 144 15.61 5.07 -12.83
C SER A 144 17.11 5.29 -12.59
N LYS A 145 17.50 5.81 -11.42
CA LYS A 145 18.90 6.23 -11.15
C LYS A 145 19.61 5.47 -10.04
N PHE A 146 18.87 4.92 -9.07
CA PHE A 146 19.40 4.43 -7.79
C PHE A 146 19.00 2.97 -7.49
N ASN A 147 18.50 2.21 -8.47
CA ASN A 147 18.00 0.84 -8.28
C ASN A 147 19.05 -0.18 -7.78
N ASN A 148 20.34 0.17 -7.80
CA ASN A 148 21.43 -0.67 -7.32
C ASN A 148 21.61 -0.58 -5.79
N TYR A 149 20.96 0.37 -5.13
CA TYR A 149 21.01 0.50 -3.67
C TYR A 149 19.99 -0.44 -3.00
N PRO A 150 20.30 -0.96 -1.81
CA PRO A 150 19.42 -1.91 -1.12
C PRO A 150 18.17 -1.25 -0.51
N ALA A 151 18.19 0.07 -0.34
CA ALA A 151 17.08 0.88 0.15
C ALA A 151 17.12 2.26 -0.52
N MET A 152 15.95 2.87 -0.64
CA MET A 152 15.76 4.26 -0.97
C MET A 152 16.18 5.13 0.23
N ASP A 153 17.42 5.60 0.21
CA ASP A 153 17.98 6.46 1.26
C ASP A 153 17.42 7.89 1.11
N LEU A 154 16.50 8.27 2.00
CA LEU A 154 15.82 9.57 2.02
C LEU A 154 16.37 10.49 3.13
N ARG A 155 17.52 10.13 3.73
CA ARG A 155 18.20 11.02 4.68
C ARG A 155 18.70 12.26 3.94
N LEU A 156 18.64 13.43 4.59
CA LEU A 156 18.90 14.75 3.98
C LEU A 156 20.21 14.84 3.18
N HIS A 157 21.23 14.10 3.59
CA HIS A 157 22.57 14.14 2.98
C HIS A 157 22.87 12.96 2.04
N SER A 158 21.88 12.11 1.74
CA SER A 158 22.03 10.98 0.84
C SER A 158 22.12 11.41 -0.63
N GLU A 159 22.75 10.58 -1.47
CA GLU A 159 22.89 10.87 -2.90
C GLU A 159 21.54 11.02 -3.61
N LEU A 160 20.55 10.20 -3.22
CA LEU A 160 19.18 10.30 -3.73
C LEU A 160 18.57 11.64 -3.31
N SER A 161 18.57 11.97 -2.02
CA SER A 161 17.95 13.19 -1.50
C SER A 161 18.56 14.46 -2.11
N LEU A 162 19.88 14.50 -2.25
CA LEU A 162 20.59 15.61 -2.90
C LEU A 162 20.27 15.73 -4.41
N SER A 163 19.68 14.70 -5.02
CA SER A 163 19.24 14.70 -6.42
C SER A 163 17.77 15.07 -6.61
N LEU A 164 16.99 15.15 -5.52
CA LEU A 164 15.59 15.58 -5.53
C LEU A 164 15.51 17.10 -5.54
N ASP A 165 14.42 17.65 -6.06
CA ASP A 165 14.09 19.04 -5.80
C ASP A 165 13.62 19.22 -4.35
N GLN A 166 13.86 20.40 -3.78
CA GLN A 166 13.56 20.68 -2.37
C GLN A 166 12.05 20.55 -2.07
N GLU A 167 11.18 20.94 -3.01
CA GLU A 167 9.73 20.86 -2.81
C GLU A 167 9.27 19.39 -2.69
N LEU A 168 9.81 18.50 -3.51
CA LEU A 168 9.54 17.07 -3.44
C LEU A 168 10.09 16.44 -2.17
N GLN A 169 11.30 16.84 -1.75
CA GLN A 169 11.90 16.39 -0.50
C GLN A 169 11.09 16.83 0.72
N ASP A 170 10.65 18.09 0.76
CA ASP A 170 9.84 18.61 1.86
C ASP A 170 8.50 17.88 1.93
N LYS A 171 7.83 17.64 0.79
CA LYS A 171 6.56 16.90 0.74
C LYS A 171 6.68 15.50 1.34
N ILE A 172 7.70 14.73 0.97
CA ILE A 172 7.83 13.36 1.48
C ILE A 172 8.17 13.34 2.98
N LEU A 173 8.96 14.32 3.45
CA LEU A 173 9.28 14.42 4.87
C LEU A 173 8.05 14.81 5.68
N HIS A 174 7.26 15.78 5.20
CA HIS A 174 5.99 16.17 5.82
C HIS A 174 4.99 15.01 5.88
N GLU A 175 4.86 14.23 4.80
CA GLU A 175 3.98 13.06 4.77
C GLU A 175 4.33 12.00 5.84
N VAL A 176 5.59 11.89 6.25
CA VAL A 176 6.05 10.88 7.20
C VAL A 176 6.15 11.43 8.62
N PHE A 177 6.65 12.65 8.79
CA PHE A 177 7.02 13.21 10.08
C PHE A 177 6.00 14.18 10.67
N ASP A 178 5.10 14.78 9.90
CA ASP A 178 4.10 15.71 10.47
C ASP A 178 3.17 14.98 11.45
N GLU A 179 2.78 13.75 11.12
CA GLU A 179 1.98 12.91 12.03
C GLU A 179 2.78 12.53 13.28
N ILE A 180 4.04 12.12 13.11
CA ILE A 180 4.92 11.75 14.23
C ILE A 180 5.15 12.95 15.17
N ASP A 181 5.48 14.11 14.61
CA ASP A 181 5.77 15.30 15.40
C ASP A 181 4.53 15.77 16.15
N LYS A 182 3.37 15.74 15.50
CA LYS A 182 2.10 16.15 16.10
C LYS A 182 1.63 15.20 17.20
N ASP A 183 1.80 13.89 17.00
CA ASP A 183 1.26 12.89 17.91
C ASP A 183 2.18 12.66 19.12
N TYR A 184 3.51 12.82 18.96
CA TYR A 184 4.48 12.51 20.01
C TYR A 184 5.14 13.73 20.65
N ILE A 185 5.38 14.82 19.92
CA ILE A 185 5.95 16.05 20.51
C ILE A 185 4.84 17.07 20.72
N THR A 186 4.00 16.78 21.72
CA THR A 186 2.91 17.67 22.11
C THR A 186 3.44 18.94 22.75
N ASP A 187 2.65 20.02 22.73
CA ASP A 187 2.97 21.27 23.43
C ASP A 187 3.26 21.02 24.93
N GLU A 188 2.59 20.04 25.54
CA GLU A 188 2.82 19.67 26.95
C GLU A 188 4.24 19.13 27.16
N ILE A 189 4.71 18.25 26.28
CA ILE A 189 6.06 17.67 26.34
C ILE A 189 7.11 18.71 26.03
N HIS A 190 6.94 19.48 24.95
CA HIS A 190 7.88 20.52 24.54
C HIS A 190 8.06 21.56 25.65
N ASN A 191 6.96 22.05 26.23
CA ASN A 191 7.00 23.03 27.31
C ASN A 191 7.66 22.45 28.57
N PHE A 192 7.34 21.21 28.95
CA PHE A 192 7.98 20.56 30.10
C PHE A 192 9.49 20.44 29.93
N LEU A 193 9.96 19.93 28.78
CA LEU A 193 11.39 19.78 28.50
C LEU A 193 12.09 21.14 28.49
N THR A 194 11.49 22.12 27.81
CA THR A 194 12.02 23.49 27.72
C THR A 194 12.16 24.14 29.09
N ASP A 195 11.10 24.10 29.90
CA ASP A 195 11.10 24.67 31.26
C ASP A 195 12.12 23.96 32.16
N PHE A 196 12.20 22.63 32.07
CA PHE A 196 13.11 21.84 32.89
C PHE A 196 14.58 22.11 32.56
N PHE A 197 14.93 22.13 31.27
CA PHE A 197 16.31 22.27 30.81
C PHE A 197 16.82 23.72 30.79
N ASN A 198 15.93 24.70 30.65
CA ASN A 198 16.31 26.12 30.68
C ASN A 198 16.30 26.73 32.10
N ALA A 199 15.80 26.00 33.10
CA ALA A 199 15.85 26.46 34.48
C ALA A 199 17.29 26.50 35.02
N ASP A 200 17.61 27.58 35.75
CA ASP A 200 18.92 27.74 36.39
C ASP A 200 18.99 26.93 37.70
N HIS A 201 19.50 25.71 37.59
CA HIS A 201 19.72 24.83 38.75
C HIS A 201 21.15 24.98 39.33
N GLY A 202 22.06 25.65 38.64
CA GLY A 202 23.50 25.59 38.91
C GLY A 202 24.11 24.18 38.85
N LYS A 203 25.45 24.06 38.90
CA LYS A 203 26.15 22.76 38.72
C LYS A 203 25.75 21.68 39.73
N GLN A 204 25.44 22.06 40.98
CA GLN A 204 25.11 21.12 42.04
C GLN A 204 23.61 20.82 42.18
N GLY A 205 22.73 21.67 41.62
CA GLY A 205 21.29 21.52 41.77
C GLY A 205 20.66 20.46 40.86
N TRP A 206 21.27 20.19 39.70
CA TRP A 206 20.73 19.25 38.71
C TRP A 206 20.41 17.84 39.26
N HIS A 207 21.25 17.31 40.15
CA HIS A 207 21.00 15.99 40.77
C HIS A 207 19.75 15.96 41.65
N GLU A 208 19.42 17.07 42.27
CA GLU A 208 18.22 17.22 43.09
C GLU A 208 17.01 17.48 42.20
N SER A 209 17.16 18.34 41.17
CA SER A 209 16.10 18.65 40.21
C SER A 209 15.58 17.40 39.51
N VAL A 210 16.46 16.51 39.04
CA VAL A 210 16.05 15.22 38.44
C VAL A 210 15.32 14.32 39.43
N ARG A 211 15.80 14.25 40.69
CA ARG A 211 15.15 13.43 41.72
C ARG A 211 13.76 13.94 42.07
N ARG A 212 13.56 15.26 42.01
CA ARG A 212 12.29 15.94 42.31
C ARG A 212 11.27 15.92 41.18
N ILE A 213 11.59 15.36 40.01
CA ILE A 213 10.59 15.21 38.94
C ILE A 213 9.43 14.35 39.48
N VAL A 214 8.26 14.98 39.57
CA VAL A 214 7.01 14.37 40.00
C VAL A 214 6.29 13.86 38.75
N ILE A 215 5.98 12.56 38.77
CA ILE A 215 5.11 11.91 37.78
C ILE A 215 3.72 11.91 38.41
N ASN A 216 2.78 12.61 37.78
CA ASN A 216 1.43 12.79 38.29
C ASN A 216 0.46 11.94 37.48
N GLU A 217 -0.49 11.29 38.14
CA GLU A 217 -1.56 10.52 37.47
C GLU A 217 -2.43 11.38 36.54
N LYS A 218 -2.40 12.71 36.68
CA LYS A 218 -3.09 13.67 35.80
C LYS A 218 -2.31 14.05 34.54
N ASP A 219 -1.01 13.77 34.50
CA ASP A 219 -0.21 14.00 33.30
C ASP A 219 -0.68 13.06 32.18
N SER A 220 -0.55 13.46 30.92
CA SER A 220 -0.75 12.52 29.81
C SER A 220 0.22 11.32 29.93
N GLU A 221 -0.19 10.15 29.45
CA GLU A 221 0.63 8.92 29.49
C GLU A 221 2.02 9.17 28.89
N LEU A 222 2.07 9.84 27.74
CA LEU A 222 3.33 10.17 27.08
C LEU A 222 4.20 11.15 27.88
N LEU A 223 3.61 12.10 28.61
CA LEU A 223 4.37 12.95 29.53
C LEU A 223 4.90 12.16 30.74
N GLN A 224 4.13 11.20 31.26
CA GLN A 224 4.59 10.32 32.34
C GLN A 224 5.81 9.50 31.88
N ASP A 225 5.72 8.88 30.71
CA ASP A 225 6.82 8.11 30.11
C ASP A 225 8.05 8.98 29.84
N THR A 226 7.84 10.20 29.34
CA THR A 226 8.91 11.18 29.12
C THR A 226 9.64 11.52 30.42
N LYS A 227 8.89 11.76 31.51
CA LYS A 227 9.46 12.03 32.84
C LYS A 227 10.22 10.83 33.37
N GLU A 228 9.71 9.61 33.17
CA GLU A 228 10.40 8.38 33.55
C GLU A 228 11.70 8.19 32.79
N LEU A 229 11.67 8.37 31.47
CA LEU A 229 12.84 8.31 30.59
C LEU A 229 13.92 9.29 31.07
N LEU A 230 13.53 10.55 31.32
CA LEU A 230 14.45 11.59 31.79
C LEU A 230 15.06 11.23 33.15
N LYS A 231 14.24 10.77 34.12
CA LYS A 231 14.73 10.31 35.44
C LYS A 231 15.70 9.14 35.33
N GLY A 232 15.44 8.20 34.42
CA GLY A 232 16.26 7.00 34.22
C GLY A 232 17.61 7.26 33.54
N THR A 233 17.68 8.31 32.70
CA THR A 233 18.82 8.51 31.78
C THR A 233 19.67 9.74 32.12
N LEU A 234 19.08 10.87 32.48
CA LEU A 234 19.79 12.16 32.61
C LEU A 234 20.86 12.15 33.72
N GLY A 235 20.63 11.38 34.79
CA GLY A 235 21.56 11.26 35.91
C GLY A 235 22.96 10.77 35.50
N ARG A 236 23.09 10.04 34.38
CA ARG A 236 24.40 9.59 33.85
C ARG A 236 25.18 10.76 33.24
N PHE A 237 24.51 11.65 32.52
CA PHE A 237 25.12 12.86 31.93
C PHE A 237 25.54 13.86 33.01
N ILE A 238 24.69 14.11 34.00
CA ILE A 238 25.01 15.00 35.14
C ILE A 238 26.28 14.51 35.87
N LYS A 239 26.42 13.19 36.09
CA LYS A 239 27.64 12.61 36.66
C LYS A 239 28.86 12.86 35.78
N ALA A 240 28.74 12.67 34.46
CA ALA A 240 29.84 12.92 33.52
C ALA A 240 30.27 14.40 33.55
N PHE A 241 29.32 15.35 33.56
CA PHE A 241 29.62 16.79 33.58
C PHE A 241 30.25 17.24 34.89
N SER A 242 29.94 16.57 35.99
CA SER A 242 30.53 16.84 37.31
C SER A 242 32.01 16.47 37.38
N LEU A 243 32.53 15.70 36.42
CA LEU A 243 33.96 15.34 36.32
C LEU A 243 34.82 16.46 35.70
N ASP A 244 34.20 17.54 35.19
CA ASP A 244 34.84 18.73 34.62
C ASP A 244 35.93 18.40 33.57
N ALA A 245 37.22 18.52 33.91
CA ALA A 245 38.33 18.21 33.01
C ALA A 245 38.45 16.71 32.69
N LEU A 246 37.85 15.84 33.51
CA LEU A 246 37.80 14.39 33.31
C LEU A 246 36.48 13.94 32.66
N ASN A 247 35.68 14.89 32.16
CA ASN A 247 34.43 14.58 31.49
C ASN A 247 34.70 13.89 30.14
N PRO A 248 34.30 12.62 29.97
CA PRO A 248 34.59 11.85 28.76
C PRO A 248 33.90 12.39 27.50
N LEU A 249 32.88 13.25 27.65
CA LEU A 249 32.16 13.88 26.53
C LEU A 249 32.89 15.11 25.97
N ARG A 250 33.78 15.73 26.74
CA ARG A 250 34.60 16.87 26.30
C ARG A 250 35.87 16.45 25.57
N ASP A 251 36.53 15.41 26.07
CA ASP A 251 37.69 14.82 25.42
C ASP A 251 37.39 13.39 25.01
N VAL A 252 36.94 13.26 23.76
CA VAL A 252 36.61 11.97 23.14
C VAL A 252 37.84 11.04 23.04
N THR A 253 39.06 11.57 23.15
CA THR A 253 40.27 10.72 23.22
C THR A 253 40.38 9.97 24.56
N MET A 254 39.76 10.47 25.62
CA MET A 254 39.66 9.74 26.90
C MET A 254 38.74 8.51 26.80
N LEU A 255 37.80 8.51 25.85
CA LEU A 255 36.94 7.37 25.53
C LEU A 255 37.67 6.30 24.66
N GLU A 256 38.90 6.55 24.21
CA GLU A 256 39.71 5.56 23.46
C GLU A 256 40.31 4.48 24.36
N ARG A 257 40.37 4.70 25.69
CA ARG A 257 40.81 3.67 26.63
C ARG A 257 39.66 2.72 26.94
N PRO A 258 39.88 1.40 26.89
CA PRO A 258 38.81 0.42 26.94
C PRO A 258 38.16 0.45 28.33
N GLN A 259 37.01 1.09 28.44
CA GLN A 259 35.98 0.56 29.32
C GLN A 259 35.04 -0.26 28.46
N PRO A 260 34.99 -1.58 28.64
CA PRO A 260 34.01 -2.39 27.96
C PRO A 260 32.65 -2.05 28.58
N ILE A 261 31.97 -1.03 28.04
CA ILE A 261 30.50 -1.07 28.02
C ILE A 261 30.13 -1.99 26.84
N TYR A 262 30.63 -3.22 26.88
CA TYR A 262 29.89 -4.33 26.32
C TYR A 262 28.81 -4.61 27.34
N THR A 263 27.71 -3.84 27.29
CA THR A 263 26.45 -4.53 27.48
C THR A 263 26.29 -5.40 26.24
N SER A 264 26.95 -6.56 26.23
CA SER A 264 26.49 -7.68 25.43
C SER A 264 25.10 -7.98 25.97
N ILE A 265 24.08 -7.33 25.42
CA ILE A 265 22.71 -7.72 25.65
C ILE A 265 22.63 -9.10 25.02
N SER A 266 22.64 -10.11 25.89
CA SER A 266 22.54 -11.51 25.48
C SER A 266 21.34 -11.65 24.56
N LEU A 267 21.61 -12.01 23.30
CA LEU A 267 20.63 -12.25 22.27
C LEU A 267 19.78 -13.47 22.67
N GLN A 268 18.71 -13.25 23.43
CA GLN A 268 17.59 -14.17 23.47
C GLN A 268 16.59 -13.80 22.36
N GLY A 269 17.08 -13.86 21.12
CA GLY A 269 16.27 -13.76 19.91
C GLY A 269 16.87 -14.67 18.83
N LYS A 270 16.04 -15.35 18.03
CA LYS A 270 16.52 -16.31 17.00
C LYS A 270 17.19 -15.60 15.80
N ALA A 271 17.09 -14.28 15.68
CA ALA A 271 17.75 -13.48 14.65
C ALA A 271 19.22 -13.23 14.99
N LYS A 272 20.14 -13.64 14.10
CA LYS A 272 21.56 -13.26 14.18
C LYS A 272 21.78 -11.88 13.53
N VAL A 273 21.25 -10.82 14.12
CA VAL A 273 21.64 -9.45 13.73
C VAL A 273 22.97 -9.12 14.39
N ILE A 274 23.99 -8.78 13.58
CA ILE A 274 25.31 -8.39 14.08
C ILE A 274 25.31 -6.87 14.25
N ALA A 275 24.82 -6.40 15.39
CA ALA A 275 24.80 -4.98 15.77
C ALA A 275 25.51 -4.78 17.13
N ASP A 276 25.97 -3.56 17.38
CA ASP A 276 26.61 -3.19 18.65
C ASP A 276 25.58 -3.01 19.78
N GLY A 277 24.33 -2.67 19.43
CA GLY A 277 23.18 -2.65 20.34
C GLY A 277 21.90 -3.12 19.66
N VAL A 278 20.97 -3.67 20.43
CA VAL A 278 19.66 -4.14 19.95
C VAL A 278 18.59 -3.86 21.00
N GLY A 279 17.41 -3.38 20.57
CA GLY A 279 16.25 -3.10 21.43
C GLY A 279 15.00 -3.88 21.01
N TYR A 280 14.07 -4.08 21.94
CA TYR A 280 12.84 -4.88 21.79
C TYR A 280 11.61 -4.05 22.15
N LEU A 281 10.46 -4.30 21.50
CA LEU A 281 9.16 -3.81 21.96
C LEU A 281 8.69 -4.62 23.17
N ASN A 282 8.21 -3.93 24.22
CA ASN A 282 7.78 -4.55 25.48
C ASN A 282 6.42 -5.27 25.37
N ASP A 283 5.62 -4.95 24.37
CA ASP A 283 4.20 -5.28 24.24
C ASP A 283 3.88 -6.12 22.99
N VAL A 284 4.78 -6.18 22.01
CA VAL A 284 4.65 -7.01 20.80
C VAL A 284 5.78 -8.05 20.75
N SER A 285 5.56 -9.15 21.47
CA SER A 285 6.22 -10.46 21.29
C SER A 285 7.72 -10.46 20.93
N ASN A 286 8.61 -10.08 21.86
CA ASN A 286 10.07 -10.33 21.78
C ASN A 286 10.73 -9.99 20.42
N TYR A 287 10.16 -9.09 19.63
CA TYR A 287 10.75 -8.70 18.36
C TYR A 287 11.80 -7.64 18.62
N GLN A 288 12.99 -7.90 18.09
CA GLN A 288 13.98 -6.86 17.94
C GLN A 288 13.42 -5.89 16.90
N ILE A 289 13.31 -4.60 17.24
CA ILE A 289 12.89 -3.56 16.28
C ILE A 289 13.94 -2.47 16.13
N VAL A 290 14.96 -2.49 16.99
CA VAL A 290 16.03 -1.50 17.05
C VAL A 290 17.35 -2.20 16.82
N CYS A 291 18.18 -1.67 15.91
CA CYS A 291 19.59 -2.01 15.83
C CYS A 291 20.48 -0.76 15.92
N MET A 292 21.62 -0.89 16.59
CA MET A 292 22.56 0.20 16.81
C MET A 292 23.97 -0.20 16.38
N GLU A 293 24.63 0.69 15.65
CA GLU A 293 26.05 0.60 15.31
C GLU A 293 26.82 1.75 15.97
N GLY A 294 28.02 1.47 16.47
CA GLY A 294 28.82 2.43 17.20
C GLY A 294 30.28 2.48 16.72
N ALA A 295 30.70 3.65 16.24
CA ALA A 295 32.10 3.91 15.97
C ALA A 295 32.80 4.38 17.25
N ARG A 296 33.95 3.77 17.56
CA ARG A 296 34.83 4.27 18.62
C ARG A 296 35.31 5.70 18.30
N PRO A 297 35.56 6.55 19.31
CA PRO A 297 36.00 7.93 19.11
C PRO A 297 37.20 8.13 18.17
N GLY A 298 38.18 7.21 18.21
CA GLY A 298 39.37 7.21 17.36
C GLY A 298 39.20 6.52 16.00
N ALA A 299 37.97 6.21 15.60
CA ALA A 299 37.71 5.57 14.33
C ALA A 299 38.07 6.46 13.14
N ARG A 300 38.51 5.83 12.04
CA ARG A 300 38.79 6.53 10.78
C ARG A 300 37.52 7.17 10.22
N ASN A 301 37.66 8.25 9.45
CA ASN A 301 36.52 9.01 8.92
C ASN A 301 35.59 8.17 8.02
N ASP A 302 36.11 7.13 7.36
CA ASP A 302 35.32 6.19 6.54
C ASP A 302 34.49 5.20 7.38
N LYS A 303 34.78 5.08 8.69
CA LYS A 303 34.06 4.19 9.60
C LYS A 303 32.58 4.58 9.74
N ASN A 304 32.26 5.88 9.79
CA ASN A 304 30.87 6.33 9.88
C ASN A 304 30.03 5.85 8.69
N VAL A 305 30.56 6.02 7.47
CA VAL A 305 29.89 5.55 6.24
C VAL A 305 29.75 4.03 6.21
N ASN A 306 30.73 3.30 6.73
CA ASN A 306 30.68 1.85 6.82
C ASN A 306 29.66 1.36 7.87
N ASP A 307 29.57 2.05 9.00
CA ASP A 307 28.64 1.73 10.08
C ASP A 307 27.20 2.04 9.65
N ASP A 308 26.95 3.14 8.94
CA ASP A 308 25.66 3.41 8.29
C ASP A 308 25.25 2.30 7.34
N LYS A 309 26.15 1.89 6.42
CA LYS A 309 25.85 0.79 5.49
C LYS A 309 25.57 -0.53 6.20
N LYS A 310 26.31 -0.80 7.30
CA LYS A 310 26.09 -1.98 8.13
C LYS A 310 24.73 -1.89 8.85
N ASN A 311 24.40 -0.74 9.40
CA ASN A 311 23.15 -0.50 10.11
C ASN A 311 21.95 -0.68 9.17
N ILE A 312 21.97 -0.06 7.98
CA ILE A 312 20.91 -0.22 6.96
C ILE A 312 20.71 -1.70 6.61
N LYS A 313 21.80 -2.44 6.39
CA LYS A 313 21.73 -3.88 6.11
C LYS A 313 21.12 -4.65 7.27
N SER A 314 21.51 -4.34 8.51
CA SER A 314 20.97 -4.94 9.72
C SER A 314 19.47 -4.64 9.88
N MET A 315 19.04 -3.40 9.62
CA MET A 315 17.63 -3.00 9.65
C MET A 315 16.79 -3.78 8.64
N ILE A 316 17.26 -3.90 7.39
CA ILE A 316 16.58 -4.70 6.34
C ILE A 316 16.48 -6.17 6.73
N GLN A 317 17.57 -6.74 7.27
CA GLN A 317 17.58 -8.12 7.75
C GLN A 317 16.59 -8.32 8.89
N LEU A 318 16.51 -7.35 9.79
CA LEU A 318 15.61 -7.40 10.93
C LEU A 318 14.15 -7.30 10.48
N PHE A 319 13.85 -6.36 9.58
CA PHE A 319 12.55 -6.21 8.95
C PHE A 319 12.10 -7.55 8.36
N ASN A 320 12.92 -8.15 7.49
CA ASN A 320 12.60 -9.42 6.85
C ASN A 320 12.44 -10.58 7.84
N TYR A 321 13.25 -10.60 8.90
CA TYR A 321 13.12 -11.60 9.95
C TYR A 321 11.76 -11.50 10.66
N ILE A 322 11.30 -10.28 10.99
CA ILE A 322 9.97 -10.07 11.60
C ILE A 322 8.89 -10.62 10.67
N ILE A 323 8.90 -10.22 9.39
CA ILE A 323 7.91 -10.66 8.39
C ILE A 323 7.87 -12.19 8.28
N VAL A 324 9.03 -12.84 8.12
CA VAL A 324 9.14 -14.30 8.01
C VAL A 324 8.64 -14.98 9.27
N THR A 325 8.98 -14.44 10.45
CA THR A 325 8.57 -15.00 11.73
C THR A 325 7.05 -14.93 11.90
N GLU A 326 6.45 -13.75 11.72
CA GLU A 326 4.99 -13.55 11.80
C GLU A 326 4.24 -14.47 10.85
N THR A 327 4.70 -14.54 9.59
CA THR A 327 4.10 -15.41 8.58
C THR A 327 4.24 -16.89 8.95
N SER A 328 5.40 -17.31 9.46
CA SER A 328 5.63 -18.70 9.88
C SER A 328 4.77 -19.11 11.07
N GLU A 329 4.48 -18.17 11.97
CA GLU A 329 3.60 -18.36 13.12
C GLU A 329 2.12 -18.15 12.78
N ARG A 330 1.80 -17.89 11.49
CA ARG A 330 0.44 -17.62 10.96
C ARG A 330 -0.26 -16.47 11.67
N ARG A 331 0.52 -15.49 12.10
CA ARG A 331 0.03 -14.25 12.67
C ARG A 331 -0.17 -13.21 11.56
N GLN A 332 -0.98 -12.20 11.87
CA GLN A 332 -1.19 -11.10 10.95
C GLN A 332 0.08 -10.26 10.86
N VAL A 333 0.60 -10.10 9.64
CA VAL A 333 1.75 -9.23 9.41
C VAL A 333 1.28 -7.78 9.45
N TYR A 334 1.93 -6.96 10.27
CA TYR A 334 1.62 -5.54 10.38
C TYR A 334 2.13 -4.79 9.15
N THR A 335 1.22 -4.29 8.31
CA THR A 335 1.57 -3.59 7.06
C THR A 335 2.20 -2.21 7.28
N GLY A 336 2.01 -1.64 8.48
CA GLY A 336 2.70 -0.43 8.93
C GLY A 336 4.02 -0.69 9.67
N LEU A 337 4.65 -1.86 9.49
CA LEU A 337 5.89 -2.21 10.18
C LEU A 337 6.98 -1.17 9.91
N ARG A 338 7.61 -0.70 10.98
CA ARG A 338 8.80 0.14 10.97
C ARG A 338 9.89 -0.54 11.79
N VAL A 339 11.13 -0.41 11.33
CA VAL A 339 12.33 -0.82 12.05
C VAL A 339 13.17 0.42 12.29
N TYR A 340 13.76 0.52 13.47
CA TYR A 340 14.49 1.68 13.92
C TYR A 340 15.98 1.37 14.02
N GLY A 341 16.79 2.37 13.71
CA GLY A 341 18.23 2.29 13.64
C GLY A 341 18.85 3.44 14.40
N ALA A 342 20.03 3.21 14.97
CA ALA A 342 20.86 4.27 15.52
C ALA A 342 22.32 4.08 15.11
N THR A 343 22.98 5.13 14.65
CA THR A 343 24.42 5.13 14.41
C THR A 343 25.06 6.15 15.33
N ALA A 344 25.96 5.72 16.22
CA ALA A 344 26.74 6.61 17.07
C ALA A 344 28.16 6.77 16.51
N CYS A 345 28.58 8.00 16.26
CA CYS A 345 29.95 8.32 15.86
C CYS A 345 30.51 9.43 16.76
N LYS A 346 31.51 9.10 17.59
CA LYS A 346 32.07 10.05 18.58
C LYS A 346 30.98 10.51 19.56
N THR A 347 30.60 11.78 19.50
CA THR A 347 29.51 12.36 20.30
C THR A 347 28.26 12.60 19.48
N GLU A 348 28.24 12.20 18.21
CA GLU A 348 27.10 12.39 17.32
C GLU A 348 26.26 11.13 17.28
N LEU A 349 24.95 11.29 17.36
CA LEU A 349 23.97 10.22 17.21
C LEU A 349 23.08 10.55 16.02
N SER A 350 22.95 9.61 15.09
CA SER A 350 21.96 9.62 14.02
C SER A 350 20.91 8.56 14.32
N LEU A 351 19.65 8.96 14.34
CA LEU A 351 18.50 8.10 14.55
C LEU A 351 17.80 7.93 13.21
N THR A 352 17.55 6.69 12.80
CA THR A 352 16.97 6.38 11.50
C THR A 352 15.76 5.48 11.63
N MET A 353 14.85 5.57 10.68
CA MET A 353 13.66 4.73 10.59
C MET A 353 13.58 4.12 9.19
N LEU A 354 13.25 2.82 9.12
CA LEU A 354 13.11 2.07 7.89
C LEU A 354 11.71 1.46 7.80
N ASP A 355 11.06 1.70 6.68
CA ASP A 355 9.77 1.10 6.35
C ASP A 355 9.79 0.48 4.94
N PHE A 356 8.64 -0.02 4.49
CA PHE A 356 8.50 -0.64 3.18
C PHE A 356 7.24 -0.16 2.45
N ARG A 357 7.44 0.44 1.27
CA ARG A 357 6.38 0.80 0.31
C ARG A 357 6.86 0.56 -1.11
N GLY A 358 6.78 -0.69 -1.56
CA GLY A 358 7.32 -1.20 -2.82
C GLY A 358 8.84 -1.33 -2.87
N THR A 359 9.54 -0.60 -1.99
CA THR A 359 10.97 -0.73 -1.69
C THR A 359 11.21 -0.30 -0.25
N TYR A 360 12.35 -0.69 0.34
CA TYR A 360 12.73 -0.19 1.65
C TYR A 360 13.03 1.30 1.55
N ARG A 361 12.46 2.10 2.44
CA ARG A 361 12.75 3.53 2.54
C ARG A 361 13.44 3.79 3.86
N LEU A 362 14.50 4.59 3.83
CA LEU A 362 15.27 4.93 5.02
C LEU A 362 15.19 6.44 5.25
N PHE A 363 14.72 6.83 6.42
CA PHE A 363 14.59 8.21 6.84
C PHE A 363 15.55 8.53 7.98
N GLU A 364 16.00 9.78 8.05
CA GLU A 364 16.66 10.32 9.24
C GLU A 364 15.54 10.87 10.13
N VAL A 365 15.37 10.29 11.31
CA VAL A 365 14.42 10.79 12.31
C VAL A 365 15.00 12.05 12.93
N ASP A 366 16.25 11.95 13.37
CA ASP A 366 17.00 13.09 13.89
C ASP A 366 18.50 12.81 13.87
N ARG A 367 19.30 13.85 13.96
CA ARG A 367 20.74 13.79 14.09
C ARG A 367 21.24 14.91 15.00
N PHE A 368 21.82 14.52 16.12
CA PHE A 368 22.27 15.49 17.12
C PHE A 368 23.63 15.13 17.71
N SER A 369 24.30 16.15 18.23
CA SER A 369 25.48 15.98 19.07
C SER A 369 25.07 15.90 20.53
N LEU A 370 25.57 14.89 21.25
CA LEU A 370 25.41 14.78 22.69
C LEU A 370 25.93 16.05 23.37
N PRO A 371 25.14 16.66 24.26
CA PRO A 371 25.58 17.78 25.08
C PRO A 371 26.84 17.42 25.85
N LYS A 372 27.85 18.29 25.80
CA LYS A 372 29.19 17.97 26.31
C LYS A 372 29.42 18.50 27.70
N ASP A 373 28.71 19.53 28.12
CA ASP A 373 28.80 20.08 29.47
C ASP A 373 27.57 20.91 29.89
N TRP A 374 27.72 21.61 31.01
CA TRP A 374 26.68 22.46 31.60
C TRP A 374 26.17 23.58 30.68
N VAL A 375 27.01 24.09 29.76
CA VAL A 375 26.63 25.15 28.81
C VAL A 375 25.69 24.60 27.74
N ASP A 376 25.82 23.32 27.41
CA ASP A 376 24.99 22.63 26.42
C ASP A 376 23.68 22.08 27.03
N MET A 377 23.34 22.36 28.30
CA MET A 377 22.19 21.74 28.96
C MET A 377 20.84 22.00 28.25
N SER A 378 20.67 23.18 27.64
CA SER A 378 19.48 23.49 26.86
C SER A 378 19.31 22.60 25.63
N ASN A 379 20.40 22.04 25.10
CA ASN A 379 20.35 21.17 23.92
C ASN A 379 19.77 19.78 24.24
N PHE A 380 19.61 19.42 25.52
CA PHE A 380 18.90 18.21 25.90
C PHE A 380 17.42 18.24 25.52
N VAL A 381 16.80 19.42 25.33
CA VAL A 381 15.41 19.52 24.83
C VAL A 381 15.27 18.74 23.53
N PHE A 382 16.05 19.14 22.51
CA PHE A 382 16.04 18.50 21.19
C PHE A 382 16.48 17.03 21.26
N MET A 383 17.44 16.72 22.13
CA MET A 383 17.89 15.33 22.32
C MET A 383 16.76 14.42 22.82
N TYR A 384 15.99 14.86 23.82
CA TYR A 384 14.89 14.06 24.37
C TYR A 384 13.70 14.03 23.41
N GLU A 385 13.40 15.11 22.70
CA GLU A 385 12.38 15.09 21.64
C GLU A 385 12.72 14.08 20.54
N ALA A 386 13.97 14.08 20.06
CA ALA A 386 14.44 13.11 19.09
C ALA A 386 14.31 11.65 19.58
N LEU A 387 14.61 11.41 20.87
CA LEU A 387 14.45 10.09 21.47
C LEU A 387 12.98 9.68 21.61
N ILE A 388 12.08 10.62 21.92
CA ILE A 388 10.63 10.36 22.02
C ILE A 388 10.03 10.06 20.64
N LYS A 389 10.42 10.79 19.59
CA LYS A 389 9.98 10.51 18.21
C LYS A 389 10.43 9.13 17.71
N TRP A 390 11.58 8.67 18.21
CA TRP A 390 12.22 7.43 17.77
C TRP A 390 11.80 6.19 18.56
N ALA A 391 11.45 6.35 19.84
CA ALA A 391 10.98 5.29 20.72
C ALA A 391 9.50 4.98 20.47
#